data_AF-A0A1B6MV35-F1
#
_entry.id   AF-A0A1B6MV35-F1
#
_cell.length_a   1.000
_cell.length_b   1.000
_cell.length_c   1.000
_cell.angle_alpha   90.00
_cell.angle_beta   90.00
_cell.angle_gamma   90.00
#
_symmetry.space_group_name_H-M   'P 1'
#
loop_
_entity.id
_entity.type
_entity.pdbx_description
1 polymer ?
#
loop_
_entity_poly.entity_id
_entity_poly.type
_entity_poly.pdbx_seq_one_letter_code
_entity_poly.pdbx_strand_id
1 'polypeptide(L)'
;MLEGRGSATTYEGGIYHGKLVFPREFPFKPPSIYMITPNGRFKTNTRLCLSISDFHPDTWNPAWSVSTILTGLLSFMTDRSPTLGSIEASDYERRNLAVQSMTFNLRDTQFCELFPDLMDTIKTELERRKQAQQNARNGESVTHWSGDQTRLVDDNPGPNDLAQNPLQSVFANICIFIGFAAFAYTVKYVLRSISTE
;
A
#
# COMPACT_ATOMS: atom_id res chain seq x y z
N MET A 1 -14.26 6.56 10.62
CA MET A 1 -13.23 6.65 9.57
C MET A 1 -11.98 7.20 10.17
N LEU A 2 -10.81 6.61 9.87
CA LEU A 2 -9.51 7.20 10.19
C LEU A 2 -8.77 7.51 8.88
N GLU A 3 -8.25 8.73 8.75
CA GLU A 3 -7.36 9.12 7.67
C GLU A 3 -5.92 9.10 8.19
N GLY A 4 -5.00 8.46 7.47
CA GLY A 4 -3.58 8.52 7.79
C GLY A 4 -3.01 9.91 7.47
N ARG A 5 -3.18 10.86 8.38
CA ARG A 5 -2.61 12.22 8.26
C ARG A 5 -1.30 12.31 9.04
N GLY A 6 -0.19 12.56 8.32
CA GLY A 6 1.15 12.78 8.89
C GLY A 6 2.22 12.09 8.06
N SER A 7 3.17 12.88 7.52
CA SER A 7 4.19 12.45 6.54
C SER A 7 5.21 11.42 7.03
N ALA A 8 5.10 11.00 8.29
CA ALA A 8 6.04 10.11 8.96
C ALA A 8 5.43 8.74 9.32
N THR A 9 4.16 8.47 9.00
CA THR A 9 3.52 7.18 9.32
C THR A 9 3.46 6.25 8.12
N THR A 10 3.54 4.94 8.35
CA THR A 10 3.36 3.91 7.29
C THR A 10 1.93 3.80 6.80
N TYR A 11 1.01 4.55 7.41
CA TYR A 11 -0.42 4.58 7.09
C TYR A 11 -0.81 5.81 6.25
N GLU A 12 0.15 6.70 5.97
CA GLU A 12 -0.08 7.95 5.26
C GLU A 12 -0.82 7.75 3.93
N GLY A 13 -1.78 8.63 3.66
CA GLY A 13 -2.56 8.61 2.42
C GLY A 13 -3.52 7.43 2.30
N GLY A 14 -3.59 6.57 3.33
CA GLY A 14 -4.58 5.51 3.46
C GLY A 14 -5.87 5.98 4.15
N ILE A 15 -6.94 5.28 3.82
CA ILE A 15 -8.31 5.55 4.28
C ILE A 15 -8.84 4.28 4.95
N TYR A 16 -9.16 4.34 6.23
CA TYR A 16 -9.42 3.14 7.02
C TYR A 16 -10.85 3.10 7.58
N HIS A 17 -11.70 2.29 6.95
CA HIS A 17 -13.04 1.96 7.37
C HIS A 17 -13.03 0.92 8.51
N GLY A 18 -13.88 1.15 9.50
CA GLY A 18 -14.07 0.30 10.67
C GLY A 18 -15.42 0.59 11.29
N LYS A 19 -15.78 -0.17 12.33
CA LYS A 19 -17.07 -0.02 13.03
C LYS A 19 -16.92 -0.10 14.55
N LEU A 20 -17.77 0.65 15.23
CA LEU A 20 -18.01 0.56 16.66
C LEU A 20 -19.35 -0.14 16.87
N VAL A 21 -19.38 -1.17 17.70
CA VAL A 21 -20.63 -1.86 18.08
C VAL A 21 -20.91 -1.52 19.53
N PHE A 22 -21.91 -0.66 19.74
CA PHE A 22 -22.29 -0.21 21.07
C PHE A 22 -23.23 -1.24 21.74
N PRO A 23 -22.96 -1.65 22.99
CA PRO A 23 -23.89 -2.47 23.75
C PRO A 23 -25.13 -1.66 24.16
N ARG A 24 -26.19 -2.34 24.61
CA ARG A 24 -27.42 -1.69 25.08
C ARG A 24 -27.18 -0.77 26.29
N GLU A 25 -26.14 -1.05 27.06
CA GLU A 25 -25.76 -0.32 28.27
C GLU A 25 -24.80 0.85 28.00
N PHE A 26 -24.49 1.17 26.74
CA PHE A 26 -23.72 2.37 26.41
C PHE A 26 -24.48 3.64 26.90
N PRO A 27 -23.81 4.61 27.56
CA PRO A 27 -22.36 4.79 27.69
C PRO A 27 -21.72 4.15 28.94
N PHE A 28 -22.46 3.39 29.75
CA PHE A 28 -21.90 2.75 30.96
C PHE A 28 -20.99 1.55 30.67
N LYS A 29 -21.12 0.93 29.48
CA LYS A 29 -20.18 -0.07 28.96
C LYS A 29 -19.52 0.41 27.66
N PRO A 30 -18.26 0.02 27.39
CA PRO A 30 -17.55 0.41 26.16
C PRO A 30 -18.13 -0.27 24.91
N PRO A 31 -17.85 0.25 23.70
CA PRO A 31 -18.13 -0.47 22.46
C PRO A 31 -17.11 -1.59 22.16
N SER A 32 -17.51 -2.56 21.35
CA SER A 32 -16.57 -3.40 20.60
C SER A 32 -16.03 -2.62 19.40
N ILE A 33 -14.74 -2.76 19.10
CA ILE A 33 -14.05 -2.03 18.02
C ILE A 33 -13.55 -3.00 16.95
N TYR A 34 -13.75 -2.65 15.68
CA TYR A 34 -13.34 -3.47 14.53
C TYR A 34 -12.75 -2.58 13.41
N MET A 35 -11.75 -3.11 12.70
CA MET A 35 -11.29 -2.57 11.42
C MET A 35 -11.78 -3.44 10.27
N ILE A 36 -12.25 -2.80 9.19
CA ILE A 36 -12.75 -3.47 7.99
C ILE A 36 -11.68 -3.40 6.90
N THR A 37 -11.13 -2.21 6.65
CA THR A 37 -10.08 -2.02 5.65
C THR A 37 -8.78 -2.72 6.06
N PRO A 38 -8.19 -3.56 5.20
CA PRO A 38 -6.86 -4.13 5.41
C PRO A 38 -5.82 -3.03 5.66
N ASN A 39 -5.04 -3.16 6.75
CA ASN A 39 -4.16 -2.09 7.21
C ASN A 39 -2.79 -2.56 7.76
N GLY A 40 -2.58 -3.87 7.94
CA GLY A 40 -1.30 -4.42 8.42
C GLY A 40 -0.99 -4.16 9.90
N ARG A 41 -1.97 -3.67 10.67
CA ARG A 41 -1.90 -3.48 12.12
C ARG A 41 -2.93 -4.29 12.88
N PHE A 42 -4.15 -4.29 12.39
CA PHE A 42 -5.28 -5.00 12.98
C PHE A 42 -5.82 -6.02 11.99
N LYS A 43 -6.07 -7.24 12.47
CA LYS A 43 -6.79 -8.27 11.73
C LYS A 43 -8.19 -7.74 11.43
N THR A 44 -8.59 -7.82 10.16
CA THR A 44 -9.88 -7.31 9.71
C THR A 44 -11.03 -8.10 10.35
N ASN A 45 -12.15 -7.41 10.58
CA ASN A 45 -13.39 -7.96 11.12
C ASN A 45 -13.23 -8.76 12.43
N THR A 46 -12.18 -8.47 13.19
CA THR A 46 -11.88 -9.11 14.47
C THR A 46 -12.01 -8.09 15.59
N ARG A 47 -12.56 -8.49 16.74
CA ARG A 47 -12.66 -7.64 17.93
C ARG A 47 -11.26 -7.23 18.39
N LEU A 48 -11.06 -5.93 18.61
CA LEU A 48 -9.79 -5.39 19.08
C LEU A 48 -9.82 -5.17 20.59
N CYS A 49 -8.82 -5.69 21.29
CA CYS A 49 -8.65 -5.47 22.73
C CYS A 49 -7.82 -4.21 22.97
N LEU A 50 -8.50 -3.08 23.16
CA LEU A 50 -7.89 -1.79 23.46
C LEU A 50 -8.40 -1.29 24.81
N SER A 51 -7.64 -0.46 25.52
CA SER A 51 -8.07 0.09 26.83
C SER A 51 -9.39 0.89 26.77
N ILE A 52 -9.83 1.26 25.56
CA ILE A 52 -11.09 1.95 25.24
C ILE A 52 -12.20 1.02 24.72
N SER A 53 -11.98 -0.30 24.74
CA SER A 53 -12.89 -1.32 24.19
C SER A 53 -13.58 -2.14 25.27
N ASP A 54 -14.58 -2.93 24.86
CA ASP A 54 -15.39 -3.80 25.72
C ASP A 54 -14.61 -4.91 26.46
N PHE A 55 -13.34 -5.13 26.14
CA PHE A 55 -12.44 -6.00 26.90
C PHE A 55 -12.01 -5.41 28.25
N HIS A 56 -12.11 -4.08 28.41
CA HIS A 56 -11.62 -3.38 29.60
C HIS A 56 -12.72 -2.50 30.24
N PRO A 57 -13.81 -3.10 30.76
CA PRO A 57 -14.90 -2.36 31.40
C PRO A 57 -14.43 -1.59 32.65
N ASP A 58 -13.44 -2.09 33.38
CA ASP A 58 -12.96 -1.48 34.63
C ASP A 58 -12.17 -0.18 34.40
N THR A 59 -11.57 0.00 33.23
CA THR A 59 -10.80 1.20 32.87
C THR A 59 -11.60 2.17 31.99
N TRP A 60 -12.88 1.87 31.75
CA TRP A 60 -13.76 2.66 30.91
C TRP A 60 -14.25 3.91 31.63
N ASN A 61 -14.24 5.04 30.92
CA ASN A 61 -14.87 6.27 31.40
C ASN A 61 -16.14 6.55 30.56
N PRO A 62 -17.35 6.49 31.16
CA PRO A 62 -18.61 6.81 30.48
C PRO A 62 -18.70 8.22 29.87
N ALA A 63 -17.82 9.14 30.28
CA ALA A 63 -17.73 10.48 29.71
C ALA A 63 -16.95 10.54 28.38
N TRP A 64 -16.29 9.46 27.96
CA TRP A 64 -15.57 9.45 26.68
C TRP A 64 -16.54 9.49 25.50
N SER A 65 -16.40 10.54 24.69
CA SER A 65 -17.15 10.70 23.45
C SER A 65 -16.69 9.72 22.36
N VAL A 66 -17.50 9.53 21.32
CA VAL A 66 -17.09 8.77 20.13
C VAL A 66 -15.80 9.35 19.51
N SER A 67 -15.63 10.67 19.53
CA SER A 67 -14.40 11.33 19.08
C SER A 67 -13.19 10.85 19.88
N THR A 68 -13.29 10.82 21.21
CA THR A 68 -12.24 10.32 22.11
C THR A 68 -11.87 8.86 21.81
N ILE A 69 -12.87 8.01 21.55
CA ILE A 69 -12.66 6.60 21.18
C ILE A 69 -11.89 6.51 19.85
N LEU A 70 -12.26 7.30 18.85
CA LEU A 70 -11.57 7.31 17.55
C LEU A 70 -10.14 7.84 17.66
N THR A 71 -9.89 8.87 18.49
CA THR A 71 -8.54 9.36 18.78
C THR A 71 -7.69 8.27 19.46
N GLY A 72 -8.25 7.56 20.44
CA GLY A 72 -7.56 6.44 21.08
C GLY A 72 -7.24 5.30 20.11
N LEU A 73 -8.18 4.95 19.22
CA LEU A 73 -7.94 3.95 18.17
C LEU A 73 -6.81 4.38 17.23
N LEU A 74 -6.76 5.66 16.83
CA LEU A 74 -5.66 6.19 16.01
C LEU A 74 -4.31 6.07 16.73
N SER A 75 -4.26 6.38 18.02
CA SER A 75 -3.04 6.21 18.82
C SER A 75 -2.56 4.75 18.82
N PHE A 76 -3.46 3.79 19.07
CA PHE A 76 -3.15 2.36 19.00
C PHE A 76 -2.77 1.87 17.58
N MET A 77 -3.28 2.53 16.54
CA MET A 77 -2.94 2.23 15.15
C MET A 77 -1.47 2.55 14.85
N THR A 78 -0.96 3.64 15.43
CA THR A 78 0.45 4.06 15.29
C THR A 78 1.42 3.36 16.26
N ASP A 79 0.91 2.76 17.33
CA ASP A 79 1.71 1.93 18.25
C ASP A 79 2.12 0.59 17.60
N ARG A 80 3.22 0.00 18.06
CA ARG A 80 3.71 -1.34 17.67
C ARG A 80 3.41 -2.42 18.72
N SER A 81 2.97 -2.06 19.91
CA SER A 81 2.69 -2.99 21.01
C SER A 81 1.67 -4.07 20.61
N PRO A 82 1.91 -5.35 20.89
CA PRO A 82 0.97 -6.41 20.54
C PRO A 82 -0.30 -6.31 21.39
N THR A 83 -1.44 -6.58 20.77
CA THR A 83 -2.73 -6.76 21.45
C THR A 83 -3.58 -7.80 20.73
N LEU A 84 -4.65 -8.29 21.37
CA LEU A 84 -5.62 -9.18 20.72
C LEU A 84 -6.22 -8.50 19.49
N GLY A 85 -6.19 -9.23 18.37
CA GLY A 85 -6.63 -8.72 17.08
C GLY A 85 -5.58 -7.90 16.35
N SER A 86 -4.40 -7.65 16.92
CA SER A 86 -3.27 -7.11 16.16
C SER A 86 -2.61 -8.16 15.26
N ILE A 87 -1.94 -7.68 14.22
CA ILE A 87 -1.09 -8.46 13.32
C ILE A 87 0.23 -7.72 13.11
N GLU A 88 1.25 -8.46 12.68
CA GLU A 88 2.52 -7.90 12.26
C GLU A 88 2.59 -7.88 10.74
N ALA A 89 3.01 -6.74 10.20
CA ALA A 89 3.30 -6.54 8.80
C ALA A 89 4.47 -5.56 8.70
N SER A 90 5.28 -5.72 7.67
CA SER A 90 6.38 -4.80 7.39
C SER A 90 5.86 -3.40 7.07
N ASP A 91 6.73 -2.40 7.26
CA ASP A 91 6.42 -1.02 6.90
C ASP A 91 6.15 -0.88 5.38
N TYR A 92 6.76 -1.73 4.55
CA TYR A 92 6.48 -1.81 3.12
C TYR A 92 5.06 -2.31 2.84
N GLU A 93 4.66 -3.41 3.47
CA GLU A 93 3.30 -3.95 3.31
C GLU A 93 2.24 -2.97 3.79
N ARG A 94 2.46 -2.30 4.92
CA ARG A 94 1.55 -1.27 5.45
C ARG A 94 1.35 -0.12 4.47
N ARG A 95 2.43 0.40 3.87
CA ARG A 95 2.34 1.44 2.83
C ARG A 95 1.59 0.95 1.59
N ASN A 96 1.83 -0.29 1.17
CA ASN A 96 1.10 -0.88 0.04
C ASN A 96 -0.41 -1.01 0.34
N LEU A 97 -0.77 -1.43 1.56
CA LEU A 97 -2.16 -1.47 2.02
C LEU A 97 -2.78 -0.07 2.11
N ALA A 98 -2.02 0.94 2.56
CA ALA A 98 -2.47 2.33 2.56
C ALA A 98 -2.83 2.80 1.14
N VAL A 99 -2.00 2.51 0.14
CA VAL A 99 -2.29 2.82 -1.27
C VAL A 99 -3.55 2.10 -1.77
N GLN A 100 -3.73 0.83 -1.40
CA GLN A 100 -4.87 0.02 -1.85
C GLN A 100 -6.18 0.33 -1.14
N SER A 101 -6.10 0.95 0.04
CA SER A 101 -7.24 1.19 0.94
C SER A 101 -8.39 1.96 0.28
N MET A 102 -8.08 2.96 -0.53
CA MET A 102 -9.06 3.76 -1.28
C MET A 102 -9.88 2.90 -2.23
N THR A 103 -9.22 2.14 -3.10
CA THR A 103 -9.88 1.24 -4.06
C THR A 103 -10.63 0.12 -3.34
N PHE A 104 -10.11 -0.38 -2.22
CA PHE A 104 -10.79 -1.36 -1.40
C PHE A 104 -12.13 -0.82 -0.87
N ASN A 105 -12.11 0.38 -0.27
CA ASN A 105 -13.31 0.98 0.34
C ASN A 105 -14.38 1.33 -0.71
N LEU A 106 -13.99 1.77 -1.92
CA LEU A 106 -14.93 2.04 -3.00
C LEU A 106 -15.72 0.81 -3.49
N ARG A 107 -15.26 -0.41 -3.17
CA ARG A 107 -15.96 -1.66 -3.51
C ARG A 107 -16.95 -2.09 -2.44
N ASP A 108 -16.88 -1.49 -1.26
CA ASP A 108 -17.79 -1.76 -0.15
C ASP A 108 -19.03 -0.87 -0.30
N THR A 109 -20.19 -1.49 -0.50
CA THR A 109 -21.46 -0.77 -0.71
C THR A 109 -21.85 0.03 0.51
N GLN A 110 -21.66 -0.54 1.71
CA GLN A 110 -21.95 0.15 2.97
C GLN A 110 -21.03 1.36 3.15
N PHE A 111 -19.76 1.24 2.75
CA PHE A 111 -18.84 2.37 2.76
C PHE A 111 -19.34 3.52 1.87
N CYS A 112 -19.72 3.21 0.63
CA CYS A 112 -20.21 4.19 -0.33
C CYS A 112 -21.53 4.84 0.12
N GLU A 113 -22.42 4.08 0.75
CA GLU A 113 -23.69 4.58 1.28
C GLU A 113 -23.50 5.51 2.49
N LEU A 114 -22.58 5.17 3.40
CA LEU A 114 -22.37 5.94 4.64
C LEU A 114 -21.48 7.17 4.45
N PHE A 115 -20.61 7.18 3.43
CA PHE A 115 -19.62 8.23 3.22
C PHE A 115 -19.56 8.73 1.75
N PRO A 116 -20.68 9.22 1.17
CA PRO A 116 -20.74 9.61 -0.24
C PRO A 116 -19.78 10.75 -0.61
N ASP A 117 -19.67 11.80 0.22
CA ASP A 117 -18.74 12.92 -0.05
C ASP A 117 -17.27 12.47 -0.06
N LEU A 118 -16.94 11.49 0.78
CA LEU A 118 -15.62 10.92 0.85
C LEU A 118 -15.34 9.99 -0.34
N MET A 119 -16.35 9.25 -0.81
CA MET A 119 -16.26 8.48 -2.04
C MET A 119 -15.90 9.38 -3.23
N ASP A 120 -16.54 10.54 -3.37
CA ASP A 120 -16.23 11.49 -4.44
C ASP A 120 -14.82 12.09 -4.30
N THR A 121 -14.41 12.40 -3.08
CA THR A 121 -13.04 12.83 -2.77
C THR A 121 -12.01 11.75 -3.16
N ILE A 122 -12.26 10.49 -2.80
CA ILE A 122 -11.40 9.35 -3.14
C ILE A 122 -11.31 9.17 -4.66
N LYS A 123 -12.45 9.19 -5.37
CA LYS A 123 -12.47 9.06 -6.84
C LYS A 123 -11.64 10.15 -7.51
N THR A 124 -11.79 11.39 -7.06
CA THR A 124 -11.04 12.54 -7.56
C THR A 124 -9.54 12.35 -7.34
N GLU A 125 -9.15 11.92 -6.13
CA GLU A 125 -7.75 11.66 -5.80
C GLU A 125 -7.15 10.50 -6.61
N LEU A 126 -7.90 9.41 -6.83
CA LEU A 126 -7.46 8.29 -7.66
C LEU A 126 -7.23 8.70 -9.12
N GLU A 127 -8.12 9.52 -9.68
CA GLU A 127 -7.98 10.05 -11.03
C GLU A 127 -6.76 10.99 -11.13
N ARG A 128 -6.56 11.87 -10.14
CA ARG A 128 -5.37 12.72 -10.04
C ARG A 128 -4.08 11.89 -10.01
N ARG A 129 -4.04 10.81 -9.22
CA ARG A 129 -2.88 9.89 -9.15
C ARG A 129 -2.62 9.21 -10.49
N LYS A 130 -3.66 8.77 -11.18
CA LYS A 130 -3.56 8.13 -12.50
C LYS A 130 -2.99 9.08 -13.56
N GLN A 131 -3.48 10.32 -13.60
CA GLN A 131 -2.98 11.36 -14.50
C GLN A 131 -1.51 11.70 -14.23
N ALA A 132 -1.13 11.86 -12.96
CA ALA A 132 0.27 12.13 -12.58
C ALA A 132 1.22 11.00 -13.02
N GLN A 133 0.81 9.73 -12.84
CA GLN A 133 1.59 8.57 -13.29
C GLN A 133 1.72 8.52 -14.82
N GLN A 134 0.66 8.85 -15.55
CA GLN A 134 0.68 8.87 -17.02
C GLN A 134 1.56 10.01 -17.55
N ASN A 135 1.50 11.18 -16.93
CA ASN A 135 2.35 12.31 -17.27
C ASN A 135 3.84 12.00 -17.01
N ALA A 136 4.16 11.33 -15.89
CA ALA A 136 5.53 10.89 -15.60
C ALA A 136 6.06 9.91 -16.65
N ARG A 137 5.26 8.91 -17.04
CA ARG A 137 5.61 7.95 -18.11
C ARG A 137 5.81 8.64 -19.47
N ASN A 138 4.94 9.58 -19.81
CA ASN A 138 5.04 10.32 -21.06
C ASN A 138 6.28 11.24 -21.07
N GLY A 139 6.62 11.86 -19.94
CA GLY A 139 7.82 12.69 -19.80
C GLY A 139 9.13 11.93 -20.01
N GLU A 140 9.26 10.72 -19.44
CA GLU A 140 10.43 9.85 -19.66
C GLU A 140 10.58 9.42 -21.13
N SER A 141 9.45 9.18 -21.83
CA SER A 141 9.48 8.81 -23.25
C SER A 141 9.86 9.95 -24.20
N VAL A 142 9.60 11.21 -23.82
CA VAL A 142 9.97 12.39 -24.64
C VAL A 142 11.45 12.73 -24.47
N THR A 143 12.05 12.50 -23.29
CA THR A 143 13.48 12.76 -23.05
C THR A 143 14.43 11.80 -23.77
N HIS A 144 13.95 10.69 -24.35
CA HIS A 144 14.81 9.73 -25.08
C HIS A 144 14.87 9.97 -26.61
N TRP A 145 14.01 10.81 -27.20
CA TRP A 145 13.92 11.02 -28.66
C TRP A 145 14.26 12.44 -29.15
N SER A 146 14.95 13.26 -28.35
CA SER A 146 15.56 14.49 -28.86
C SER A 146 16.96 14.22 -29.40
N GLY A 147 17.03 13.37 -30.43
CA GLY A 147 18.13 13.42 -31.39
C GLY A 147 17.78 14.48 -32.43
N ASP A 148 18.23 15.72 -32.22
CA ASP A 148 18.30 16.70 -33.30
C ASP A 148 19.75 17.14 -33.51
N GLN A 149 20.11 17.06 -34.78
CA GLN A 149 21.41 17.20 -35.38
C GLN A 149 21.54 18.63 -35.88
N THR A 150 22.27 19.52 -35.19
CA THR A 150 23.11 20.55 -35.82
C THR A 150 23.89 21.39 -34.81
N ARG A 151 25.23 21.26 -34.81
CA ARG A 151 26.15 22.37 -35.08
C ARG A 151 27.59 21.85 -35.18
N LEU A 152 28.25 22.31 -36.23
CA LEU A 152 29.62 21.99 -36.64
C LEU A 152 30.65 22.73 -35.77
N VAL A 153 31.88 22.18 -35.78
CA VAL A 153 33.22 22.75 -35.56
C VAL A 153 33.98 22.18 -34.34
N ASP A 154 35.03 21.39 -34.66
CA ASP A 154 36.37 21.13 -34.05
C ASP A 154 36.56 21.17 -32.51
N ASP A 155 37.37 20.34 -31.84
CA ASP A 155 38.55 19.54 -32.21
C ASP A 155 38.91 18.55 -31.05
N ASN A 156 39.40 17.36 -31.39
CA ASN A 156 40.26 16.40 -30.64
C ASN A 156 39.81 15.66 -29.32
N PRO A 157 40.33 14.43 -29.06
CA PRO A 157 39.66 13.40 -28.25
C PRO A 157 40.28 13.16 -26.85
N GLY A 158 39.45 12.65 -25.93
CA GLY A 158 39.86 12.03 -24.66
C GLY A 158 39.25 10.63 -24.53
N PRO A 159 39.97 9.63 -23.98
CA PRO A 159 39.53 8.24 -24.00
C PRO A 159 38.61 7.91 -22.80
N ASN A 160 37.71 6.96 -23.05
CA ASN A 160 36.84 6.26 -22.11
C ASN A 160 35.63 7.02 -21.59
N ASP A 161 34.58 7.03 -22.40
CA ASP A 161 33.25 6.64 -21.90
C ASP A 161 32.69 5.58 -22.86
N LEU A 162 32.61 4.34 -22.37
CA LEU A 162 31.89 3.26 -23.04
C LEU A 162 30.41 3.62 -23.02
N ALA A 163 30.00 4.35 -24.06
CA ALA A 163 28.61 4.57 -24.41
C ALA A 163 27.89 3.23 -24.37
N GLN A 164 26.96 3.08 -23.43
CA GLN A 164 26.04 1.95 -23.40
C GLN A 164 25.19 2.01 -24.67
N ASN A 165 25.60 1.21 -25.66
CA ASN A 165 24.88 1.08 -26.91
C ASN A 165 23.49 0.49 -26.61
N PRO A 166 22.38 1.04 -27.13
CA PRO A 166 21.03 0.48 -26.96
C PRO A 166 20.94 -1.00 -27.36
N LEU A 167 21.78 -1.41 -28.33
CA LEU A 167 21.94 -2.81 -28.73
C LEU A 167 22.44 -3.70 -27.59
N GLN A 168 23.31 -3.19 -26.72
CA GLN A 168 23.85 -3.94 -25.59
C GLN A 168 22.77 -4.29 -24.55
N SER A 169 21.79 -3.41 -24.35
CA SER A 169 20.63 -3.65 -23.48
C SER A 169 19.68 -4.70 -24.08
N VAL A 170 19.44 -4.65 -25.39
CA VAL A 170 18.67 -5.68 -26.10
C VAL A 170 19.38 -7.03 -26.03
N PHE A 171 20.70 -7.08 -26.26
CA PHE A 171 21.50 -8.30 -26.12
C PHE A 171 21.48 -8.81 -24.68
N ALA A 172 21.59 -7.96 -23.67
CA ALA A 172 21.51 -8.36 -22.26
C ALA A 172 20.15 -8.99 -21.93
N ASN A 173 19.04 -8.37 -22.36
CA ASN A 173 17.71 -8.91 -22.16
C ASN A 173 17.53 -10.26 -22.88
N ILE A 174 17.99 -10.38 -24.13
CA ILE A 174 17.95 -11.64 -24.88
C ILE A 174 18.76 -12.73 -24.18
N CYS A 175 19.97 -12.42 -23.72
CA CYS A 175 20.82 -13.37 -22.98
C CYS A 175 20.15 -13.85 -21.69
N ILE A 176 19.46 -12.96 -20.97
CA ILE A 176 18.71 -13.32 -19.76
C ILE A 176 17.56 -14.28 -20.10
N PHE A 177 16.78 -13.99 -21.14
CA PHE A 177 15.68 -14.88 -21.57
C PHE A 177 16.18 -16.25 -22.03
N ILE A 178 17.27 -16.30 -22.81
CA ILE A 178 17.89 -17.56 -23.22
C ILE A 178 18.41 -18.35 -22.01
N GLY A 179 19.05 -17.67 -21.06
CA GLY A 179 19.53 -18.28 -19.81
C GLY A 179 18.41 -18.89 -18.97
N PHE A 180 17.30 -18.18 -18.79
CA PHE A 180 16.13 -18.70 -18.08
C PHE A 180 15.49 -19.90 -18.79
N ALA A 181 15.41 -19.88 -20.12
CA ALA A 181 14.88 -20.99 -20.90
C ALA A 181 15.78 -22.24 -20.81
N ALA A 182 17.09 -22.07 -20.92
CA ALA A 182 18.06 -23.16 -20.76
C ALA A 182 18.03 -23.74 -19.34
N PHE A 183 17.94 -22.89 -18.31
CA PHE A 183 17.81 -23.33 -16.93
C PHE A 183 16.53 -24.15 -16.71
N ALA A 184 15.39 -23.65 -17.18
CA ALA A 184 14.12 -24.37 -17.11
C ALA A 184 14.16 -25.72 -17.83
N TYR A 185 14.85 -25.80 -18.98
CA TYR A 185 15.02 -27.03 -19.73
C TYR A 185 15.90 -28.04 -18.98
N THR A 186 17.02 -27.60 -18.40
CA THR A 186 17.91 -28.45 -17.59
C THR A 186 17.19 -28.99 -16.36
N VAL A 187 16.44 -28.15 -15.65
CA VAL A 187 15.62 -28.59 -14.50
C VAL A 187 14.60 -29.64 -14.93
N LYS A 188 13.90 -29.43 -16.06
CA LYS A 188 12.94 -30.39 -16.59
C LYS A 188 13.59 -31.71 -17.01
N TYR A 189 14.80 -31.65 -17.57
CA TYR A 189 15.58 -32.83 -17.96
C TYR A 189 15.98 -33.65 -16.73
N VAL A 190 16.51 -32.99 -15.69
CA VAL A 190 16.91 -33.64 -14.43
C VAL A 190 15.71 -34.25 -13.70
N LEU A 191 14.59 -33.52 -13.61
CA LEU A 191 13.37 -34.07 -13.00
C LEU A 191 12.84 -35.29 -13.76
N ARG A 192 12.95 -35.30 -15.09
CA ARG A 192 12.61 -36.46 -15.90
C ARG A 192 13.57 -37.62 -15.70
N SER A 193 14.88 -37.38 -15.62
CA SER A 193 15.87 -38.45 -15.41
C SER A 193 15.69 -39.13 -14.05
N ILE A 194 15.39 -38.36 -13.00
CA ILE A 194 15.10 -38.89 -11.65
C ILE A 194 13.79 -39.71 -11.63
N SER A 195 12.85 -39.44 -12.53
CA SER A 195 11.58 -40.19 -12.62
C SER A 195 11.69 -41.50 -13.41
N THR A 196 12.88 -41.81 -13.94
CA THR A 196 13.16 -43.02 -14.76
C THR A 196 14.14 -44.00 -14.10
N GLU A 197 14.53 -43.76 -12.84
CA GLU A 197 15.11 -44.76 -11.93
C GLU A 197 14.06 -45.21 -10.91
#